data_AF-A0A9D2NQU6-F1
#
_entry.id   AF-A0A9D2NQU6-F1
#
_cell.length_a   1.000
_cell.length_b   1.000
_cell.length_c   1.000
_cell.angle_alpha   90.00
_cell.angle_beta   90.00
_cell.angle_gamma   90.00
#
_symmetry.space_group_name_H-M   'P 1'
#
loop_
_entity.id
_entity.type
_entity.pdbx_description
1 polymer ?
#
loop_
_entity_poly.entity_id
_entity_poly.type
_entity_poly.pdbx_seq_one_letter_code
_entity_poly.pdbx_strand_id
1 'polypeptide(L)'
;MNDKLVVEETVRSAFAGVSWTHKIHEKQADIYYSQFKIMEIAKIISSVLASIGILSLIISDPLWLKIISALVSGVSAFISTYYQSFKTYEQIENHKRTARELLALRDRYIHLLLKIRMNDNVADLVEEFEMLEKDKHSIYDSAPITTNKAVKMASEALKISHDNSYTDDEIDGMLPECLHKGDTHASKL
;
A
#
# COMPACT_ATOMS: atom_id res chain seq x y z
N MET A 1 31.16 16.24 -15.94
CA MET A 1 29.74 16.07 -15.60
C MET A 1 29.67 16.18 -14.09
N ASN A 2 28.97 17.16 -13.53
CA ASN A 2 29.09 17.55 -12.11
C ASN A 2 28.71 16.36 -11.22
N ASP A 3 29.58 15.89 -10.34
CA ASP A 3 29.35 14.70 -9.49
C ASP A 3 28.01 14.80 -8.72
N LYS A 4 27.61 16.03 -8.35
CA LYS A 4 26.31 16.32 -7.73
C LYS A 4 25.11 15.99 -8.61
N LEU A 5 25.21 16.22 -9.92
CA LEU A 5 24.14 15.87 -10.87
C LEU A 5 23.95 14.35 -10.92
N VAL A 6 25.06 13.60 -10.91
CA VAL A 6 25.01 12.12 -10.89
C VAL A 6 24.36 11.62 -9.60
N VAL A 7 24.72 12.20 -8.45
CA VAL A 7 24.10 11.88 -7.16
C VAL A 7 22.60 12.25 -7.19
N GLU A 8 22.23 13.44 -7.64
CA GLU A 8 20.84 13.89 -7.73
C GLU A 8 19.98 12.93 -8.58
N GLU A 9 20.44 12.58 -9.78
CA GLU A 9 19.70 11.68 -10.67
C GLU A 9 19.53 10.27 -10.06
N THR A 10 20.56 9.78 -9.37
CA THR A 10 20.51 8.49 -8.68
C THR A 10 19.52 8.51 -7.52
N VAL A 11 19.56 9.57 -6.70
CA VAL A 11 18.65 9.77 -5.57
C VAL A 11 17.21 9.93 -6.05
N ARG A 12 16.98 10.68 -7.14
CA ARG A 12 15.65 10.85 -7.76
C ARG A 12 15.06 9.52 -8.22
N SER A 13 15.86 8.69 -8.88
CA SER A 13 15.43 7.36 -9.32
C SER A 13 15.07 6.45 -8.14
N ALA A 14 15.90 6.42 -7.09
CA ALA A 14 15.63 5.66 -5.88
C ALA A 14 14.37 6.14 -5.15
N PHE A 15 14.20 7.47 -5.02
CA PHE A 15 13.01 8.10 -4.47
C PHE A 15 11.73 7.67 -5.22
N ALA A 16 11.77 7.65 -6.55
CA ALA A 16 10.64 7.23 -7.37
C ALA A 16 10.30 5.75 -7.13
N GLY A 17 11.32 4.88 -7.05
CA GLY A 17 11.17 3.47 -6.69
C GLY A 17 10.52 3.26 -5.31
N VAL A 18 10.92 4.03 -4.29
CA VAL A 18 10.33 3.94 -2.95
C VAL A 18 8.90 4.46 -2.93
N SER A 19 8.64 5.60 -3.59
CA SER A 19 7.29 6.18 -3.73
C SER A 19 6.34 5.23 -4.43
N TRP A 20 6.84 4.56 -5.47
CA TRP A 20 6.15 3.52 -6.22
C TRP A 20 5.77 2.34 -5.33
N THR A 21 6.76 1.70 -4.69
CA THR A 21 6.51 0.55 -3.81
C THR A 21 5.61 0.92 -2.63
N HIS A 22 5.78 2.10 -2.03
CA HIS A 22 4.89 2.63 -0.99
C HIS A 22 3.43 2.60 -1.46
N LYS A 23 3.15 3.16 -2.64
CA LYS A 23 1.78 3.21 -3.19
C LYS A 23 1.23 1.82 -3.46
N ILE A 24 2.04 0.88 -3.94
CA ILE A 24 1.62 -0.52 -4.14
C ILE A 24 1.15 -1.13 -2.82
N HIS A 25 1.90 -0.96 -1.72
CA HIS A 25 1.49 -1.48 -0.41
C HIS A 25 0.22 -0.82 0.12
N GLU A 26 0.03 0.49 -0.09
CA GLU A 26 -1.25 1.16 0.21
C GLU A 26 -2.42 0.50 -0.55
N LYS A 27 -2.27 0.30 -1.88
CA LYS A 27 -3.32 -0.32 -2.71
C LYS A 27 -3.58 -1.78 -2.34
N GLN A 28 -2.55 -2.52 -1.95
CA GLN A 28 -2.71 -3.89 -1.49
C GLN A 28 -3.48 -3.96 -0.15
N ALA A 29 -3.20 -3.03 0.78
CA ALA A 29 -3.97 -2.90 2.01
C ALA A 29 -5.44 -2.53 1.74
N ASP A 30 -5.71 -1.61 0.81
CA ASP A 30 -7.07 -1.22 0.41
C ASP A 30 -7.87 -2.39 -0.18
N ILE A 31 -7.23 -3.22 -1.02
CA ILE A 31 -7.82 -4.42 -1.61
C ILE A 31 -8.24 -5.39 -0.50
N TYR A 32 -7.32 -5.71 0.42
CA TYR A 32 -7.62 -6.63 1.52
C TYR A 32 -8.67 -6.06 2.47
N TYR A 33 -8.63 -4.76 2.78
CA TYR A 33 -9.64 -4.12 3.61
C TYR A 33 -11.04 -4.19 2.97
N SER A 34 -11.12 -3.99 1.66
CA SER A 34 -12.39 -4.09 0.92
C SER A 34 -12.95 -5.52 0.96
N GLN A 35 -12.10 -6.53 0.77
CA GLN A 35 -12.49 -7.95 0.87
C GLN A 35 -12.94 -8.31 2.29
N PHE A 36 -12.20 -7.85 3.30
CA PHE A 36 -12.53 -8.04 4.71
C PHE A 36 -13.91 -7.48 5.04
N LYS A 37 -14.20 -6.23 4.65
CA LYS A 37 -15.52 -5.60 4.90
C LYS A 37 -16.67 -6.37 4.28
N ILE A 38 -16.51 -6.86 3.04
CA ILE A 38 -17.56 -7.65 2.37
C ILE A 38 -17.86 -8.92 3.18
N MET A 39 -16.82 -9.60 3.64
CA MET A 39 -16.98 -10.84 4.39
C MET A 39 -17.50 -10.62 5.81
N GLU A 40 -17.13 -9.51 6.44
CA GLU A 40 -17.66 -9.07 7.74
C GLU A 40 -19.17 -8.80 7.65
N ILE A 41 -19.62 -8.09 6.62
CA ILE A 41 -21.05 -7.85 6.37
C ILE A 41 -21.79 -9.17 6.11
N ALA A 42 -21.24 -10.06 5.28
CA ALA A 42 -21.83 -11.36 5.01
C ALA A 42 -21.97 -12.20 6.29
N LYS A 43 -20.96 -12.19 7.15
CA LYS A 43 -20.99 -12.85 8.46
C LYS A 43 -22.12 -12.30 9.33
N ILE A 44 -22.21 -10.98 9.48
CA ILE A 44 -23.26 -10.33 10.30
C ILE A 44 -24.65 -10.71 9.77
N ILE A 45 -24.90 -10.57 8.46
CA ILE A 45 -26.19 -10.92 7.85
C ILE A 45 -26.53 -12.40 8.08
N SER A 46 -25.57 -13.30 7.81
CA SER A 46 -25.79 -14.75 8.01
C SER A 46 -26.12 -15.07 9.47
N SER A 47 -25.48 -14.41 10.43
CA SER A 47 -25.69 -14.63 11.85
C SER A 47 -27.06 -14.12 12.31
N VAL A 48 -27.50 -12.97 11.82
CA VAL A 48 -28.85 -12.44 12.10
C VAL A 48 -29.91 -13.38 11.52
N LEU A 49 -29.74 -13.83 10.27
CA LEU A 49 -30.66 -14.76 9.62
C LEU A 49 -30.72 -16.12 10.34
N ALA A 50 -29.57 -16.64 10.81
CA ALA A 50 -29.53 -17.88 11.59
C ALA A 50 -30.30 -17.73 12.91
N SER A 51 -30.11 -16.62 13.63
CA SER A 51 -30.84 -16.33 14.87
C SER A 51 -32.36 -16.23 14.65
N ILE A 52 -32.80 -15.53 13.60
CA ILE A 52 -34.22 -15.44 13.22
C ILE A 52 -34.75 -16.83 12.82
N GLY A 53 -33.97 -17.60 12.06
CA GLY A 53 -34.32 -18.95 11.63
C GLY A 53 -34.49 -19.90 12.81
N ILE A 54 -33.68 -19.78 13.87
CA ILE A 54 -33.84 -20.56 15.10
C ILE A 54 -35.14 -20.17 15.83
N LEU A 55 -35.45 -18.87 15.94
CA LEU A 55 -36.70 -18.40 16.55
C LEU A 55 -37.94 -18.88 15.78
N SER A 56 -37.88 -18.97 14.45
CA SER A 56 -39.01 -19.44 13.64
C SER A 56 -39.36 -20.90 13.91
N LEU A 57 -38.40 -21.74 14.34
CA LEU A 57 -38.65 -23.13 14.73
C LEU A 57 -39.54 -23.26 15.97
N ILE A 58 -39.52 -22.26 16.85
CA ILE A 58 -40.31 -22.26 18.09
C ILE A 58 -41.78 -21.89 17.79
N ILE A 59 -41.99 -21.01 16.82
CA ILE A 59 -43.29 -20.41 16.53
C ILE A 59 -44.02 -21.15 15.39
N SER A 60 -43.29 -21.70 14.44
CA SER A 60 -43.85 -22.24 13.19
C SER A 60 -43.51 -23.72 13.02
N ASP A 61 -44.53 -24.53 12.76
CA ASP A 61 -44.38 -25.99 12.66
C ASP A 61 -44.05 -26.60 11.28
N PRO A 62 -44.19 -25.92 10.13
CA PRO A 62 -44.08 -26.61 8.85
C PRO A 62 -42.63 -27.04 8.56
N LEU A 63 -42.47 -28.28 8.11
CA LEU A 63 -41.18 -28.95 7.92
C LEU A 63 -40.22 -28.17 6.99
N TRP A 64 -40.76 -27.49 5.98
CA TRP A 64 -39.96 -26.69 5.05
C TRP A 64 -39.23 -25.52 5.74
N LEU A 65 -39.82 -24.89 6.76
CA LEU A 65 -39.14 -23.86 7.56
C LEU A 65 -37.99 -24.46 8.36
N LYS A 66 -38.17 -25.68 8.89
CA LYS A 66 -37.13 -26.39 9.65
C LYS A 66 -35.89 -26.68 8.80
N ILE A 67 -36.11 -27.12 7.55
CA ILE A 67 -35.03 -27.35 6.58
C ILE A 67 -34.29 -26.04 6.25
N ILE A 68 -35.02 -24.97 5.95
CA ILE A 68 -34.42 -23.67 5.60
C ILE A 68 -33.60 -23.14 6.78
N SER A 69 -34.14 -23.15 7.99
CA SER A 69 -33.43 -22.67 9.19
C SER A 69 -32.16 -23.48 9.47
N ALA A 70 -32.19 -24.80 9.27
CA ALA A 70 -31.00 -25.65 9.40
C ALA A 70 -29.92 -25.32 8.36
N LEU A 71 -30.31 -25.13 7.09
CA LEU A 71 -29.38 -24.72 6.02
C LEU A 71 -28.74 -23.36 6.29
N VAL A 72 -29.55 -22.35 6.65
CA VAL A 72 -29.07 -21.00 6.98
C VAL A 72 -28.10 -21.04 8.16
N SER A 73 -28.41 -21.82 9.20
CA SER A 73 -27.54 -21.99 10.36
C SER A 73 -26.21 -22.66 9.99
N GLY A 74 -26.25 -23.70 9.15
CA GLY A 74 -25.05 -24.38 8.65
C GLY A 74 -24.16 -23.45 7.81
N VAL A 75 -24.75 -22.66 6.91
CA VAL A 75 -24.02 -21.66 6.11
C VAL A 75 -23.42 -20.58 7.01
N SER A 76 -24.18 -20.09 8.00
CA SER A 76 -23.67 -19.08 8.93
C SER A 76 -22.49 -19.61 9.77
N ALA A 77 -22.58 -20.85 10.26
CA ALA A 77 -21.49 -21.49 10.98
C ALA A 77 -20.24 -21.67 10.10
N PHE A 78 -20.43 -22.08 8.83
CA PHE A 78 -19.36 -22.18 7.85
C PHE A 78 -18.68 -20.83 7.60
N ILE A 79 -19.45 -19.78 7.30
CA ILE A 79 -18.94 -18.42 7.07
C ILE A 79 -18.19 -17.92 8.31
N SER A 80 -18.75 -18.11 9.51
CA SER A 80 -18.12 -17.68 10.76
C SER A 80 -16.78 -18.39 11.00
N THR A 81 -16.72 -19.70 10.76
CA THR A 81 -15.49 -20.50 10.90
C THR A 81 -14.44 -20.10 9.86
N TYR A 82 -14.86 -19.94 8.60
CA TYR A 82 -14.00 -19.50 7.51
C TYR A 82 -13.45 -18.08 7.77
N TYR A 83 -14.30 -17.17 8.27
CA TYR A 83 -13.90 -15.83 8.69
C TYR A 83 -12.82 -15.84 9.77
N GLN A 84 -12.89 -16.78 10.72
CA GLN A 84 -11.90 -16.90 11.79
C GLN A 84 -10.55 -17.44 11.28
N SER A 85 -10.57 -18.25 10.22
CA SER A 85 -9.36 -18.68 9.51
C SER A 85 -8.77 -17.60 8.59
N PHE A 86 -9.53 -16.52 8.36
CA PHE A 86 -9.15 -15.45 7.45
C PHE A 86 -8.11 -14.54 8.10
N LYS A 87 -6.83 -14.87 7.87
CA LYS A 87 -5.65 -14.08 8.24
C LYS A 87 -5.57 -12.69 7.56
N THR A 88 -6.68 -12.17 7.04
CA THR A 88 -6.72 -10.95 6.22
C THR A 88 -6.46 -9.68 7.03
N TYR A 89 -6.86 -9.61 8.30
CA TYR A 89 -6.57 -8.42 9.11
C TYR A 89 -5.06 -8.25 9.37
N GLU A 90 -4.36 -9.35 9.70
CA GLU A 90 -2.91 -9.34 9.86
C GLU A 90 -2.20 -8.92 8.57
N GLN A 91 -2.66 -9.41 7.41
CA GLN A 91 -2.12 -9.00 6.12
C GLN A 91 -2.35 -7.51 5.82
N ILE A 92 -3.55 -6.98 6.13
CA ILE A 92 -3.84 -5.54 6.02
C ILE A 92 -2.84 -4.74 6.86
N GLU A 93 -2.64 -5.11 8.13
CA GLU A 93 -1.74 -4.39 9.02
C GLU A 93 -0.27 -4.52 8.60
N ASN A 94 0.14 -5.67 8.04
CA ASN A 94 1.48 -5.86 7.48
C ASN A 94 1.73 -4.95 6.27
N HIS A 95 0.79 -4.86 5.33
CA HIS A 95 0.92 -3.94 4.20
C HIS A 95 0.88 -2.47 4.65
N LYS A 96 0.00 -2.09 5.57
CA LYS A 96 -0.03 -0.72 6.14
C LYS A 96 1.25 -0.36 6.88
N ARG A 97 1.84 -1.30 7.62
CA ARG A 97 3.13 -1.09 8.29
C ARG A 97 4.24 -0.86 7.26
N THR A 98 4.35 -1.74 6.27
CA THR A 98 5.34 -1.59 5.18
C THR A 98 5.16 -0.26 4.45
N ALA A 99 3.91 0.12 4.14
CA ALA A 99 3.61 1.40 3.51
C ALA A 99 4.07 2.60 4.37
N ARG A 100 3.86 2.56 5.70
CA ARG A 100 4.34 3.61 6.62
C ARG A 100 5.86 3.69 6.70
N GLU A 101 6.55 2.56 6.72
CA GLU A 101 8.01 2.51 6.72
C GLU A 101 8.58 3.09 5.42
N LEU A 102 8.01 2.72 4.28
CA LEU A 102 8.38 3.28 2.98
C LEU A 102 8.02 4.76 2.85
N LEU A 103 6.93 5.22 3.48
CA LEU A 103 6.57 6.63 3.54
C LEU A 103 7.63 7.45 4.28
N ALA A 104 8.05 6.96 5.47
CA ALA A 104 9.11 7.60 6.24
C ALA A 104 10.45 7.60 5.47
N LEU A 105 10.76 6.51 4.79
CA LEU A 105 11.96 6.42 3.95
C LEU A 105 11.89 7.40 2.76
N ARG A 106 10.74 7.48 2.08
CA ARG A 106 10.48 8.44 1.00
C ARG A 106 10.75 9.88 1.44
N ASP A 107 10.24 10.26 2.61
CA ASP A 107 10.43 11.62 3.13
C ASP A 107 11.91 11.91 3.44
N ARG A 108 12.69 10.90 3.82
CA ARG A 108 14.15 11.03 3.97
C ARG A 108 14.88 11.21 2.62
N TYR A 109 14.43 10.55 1.56
CA TYR A 109 14.95 10.84 0.21
C TYR A 109 14.67 12.28 -0.22
N ILE A 110 13.49 12.83 0.12
CA ILE A 110 13.18 14.25 -0.12
C ILE A 110 14.17 15.16 0.62
N HIS A 111 14.49 14.85 1.88
CA HIS A 111 15.50 15.60 2.62
C HIS A 111 16.89 15.52 1.98
N LEU A 112 17.28 14.35 1.47
CA LEU A 112 18.55 14.20 0.75
C LEU A 112 18.57 15.03 -0.55
N LEU A 113 17.48 15.03 -1.32
CA LEU A 113 17.34 15.89 -2.50
C LEU A 113 17.45 17.38 -2.15
N LEU A 114 16.85 17.80 -1.04
CA LEU A 114 16.99 19.16 -0.53
C LEU A 114 18.45 19.51 -0.21
N LYS A 115 19.18 18.62 0.49
CA LYS A 115 20.61 18.80 0.81
C LYS A 115 21.47 18.94 -0.45
N ILE A 116 21.20 18.13 -1.48
CA ILE A 116 21.87 18.22 -2.79
C ILE A 116 21.67 19.62 -3.39
N ARG A 117 20.43 20.13 -3.40
CA ARG A 117 20.10 21.48 -3.89
C ARG A 117 20.73 22.60 -3.06
N MET A 118 20.91 22.39 -1.76
CA MET A 118 21.62 23.32 -0.86
C MET A 118 23.15 23.26 -1.01
N ASN A 119 23.65 22.46 -1.96
CA ASN A 119 25.06 22.38 -2.34
C ASN A 119 25.97 21.79 -1.25
N ASP A 120 25.46 20.82 -0.48
CA ASP A 120 26.23 20.07 0.53
C ASP A 120 27.41 19.28 -0.05
N ASN A 121 28.29 18.78 0.82
CA ASN A 121 29.48 18.00 0.44
C ASN A 121 29.09 16.67 -0.22
N VAL A 122 29.70 16.36 -1.37
CA VAL A 122 29.39 15.14 -2.15
C VAL A 122 29.65 13.85 -1.37
N ALA A 123 30.72 13.79 -0.58
CA ALA A 123 31.05 12.59 0.19
C ALA A 123 29.97 12.28 1.24
N ASP A 124 29.53 13.30 1.97
CA ASP A 124 28.47 13.16 2.99
C ASP A 124 27.13 12.75 2.35
N LEU A 125 26.82 13.30 1.17
CA LEU A 125 25.60 12.95 0.41
C LEU A 125 25.59 11.49 -0.05
N VAL A 126 26.75 10.97 -0.47
CA VAL A 126 26.88 9.56 -0.90
C VAL A 126 26.74 8.63 0.31
N GLU A 127 27.38 8.94 1.44
CA GLU A 127 27.25 8.15 2.67
C GLU A 127 25.80 8.10 3.16
N GLU A 128 25.09 9.23 3.18
CA GLU A 128 23.68 9.27 3.54
C GLU A 128 22.80 8.48 2.56
N PHE A 129 23.09 8.55 1.25
CA PHE A 129 22.40 7.74 0.26
C PHE A 129 22.59 6.23 0.49
N GLU A 130 23.81 5.78 0.77
CA GLU A 130 24.10 4.38 1.09
C GLU A 130 23.34 3.90 2.33
N MET A 131 23.21 4.76 3.35
CA MET A 131 22.39 4.47 4.53
C MET A 131 20.90 4.32 4.17
N LEU A 132 20.35 5.19 3.32
CA LEU A 132 18.96 5.08 2.86
C LEU A 132 18.73 3.80 2.05
N GLU A 133 19.67 3.42 1.19
CA GLU A 133 19.59 2.18 0.41
C GLU A 133 19.61 0.94 1.31
N LYS A 134 20.43 0.94 2.37
CA LYS A 134 20.44 -0.13 3.38
C LYS A 134 19.10 -0.23 4.11
N ASP A 135 18.53 0.90 4.53
CA ASP A 135 17.22 0.94 5.19
C ASP A 135 16.12 0.45 4.24
N LYS A 136 16.17 0.83 2.95
CA LYS A 136 15.26 0.33 1.90
C LYS A 136 15.29 -1.18 1.81
N HIS A 137 16.48 -1.78 1.76
CA HIS A 137 16.64 -3.23 1.65
C HIS A 137 16.09 -3.94 2.90
N SER A 138 16.34 -3.39 4.09
CA SER A 138 15.77 -3.94 5.33
C SER A 138 14.24 -3.93 5.34
N ILE A 139 13.60 -2.89 4.79
CA ILE A 139 12.13 -2.86 4.67
C ILE A 139 11.68 -3.93 3.67
N TYR A 140 12.33 -4.01 2.51
CA TYR A 140 11.99 -4.99 1.46
C TYR A 140 12.14 -6.44 1.90
N ASP A 141 13.13 -6.77 2.74
CA ASP A 141 13.31 -8.11 3.30
C ASP A 141 12.10 -8.59 4.14
N SER A 142 11.39 -7.65 4.75
CA SER A 142 10.21 -7.94 5.58
C SER A 142 8.87 -7.66 4.87
N ALA A 143 8.91 -7.12 3.65
CA ALA A 143 7.74 -6.70 2.92
C ALA A 143 6.91 -7.91 2.44
N PRO A 144 5.59 -7.94 2.70
CA PRO A 144 4.72 -8.99 2.18
C PRO A 144 4.56 -8.87 0.65
N ILE A 145 4.32 -10.01 -0.02
CA ILE A 145 4.12 -10.05 -1.47
C ILE A 145 2.90 -9.23 -1.90
N THR A 146 3.00 -8.58 -3.05
CA THR A 146 1.91 -7.76 -3.62
C THR A 146 1.34 -8.41 -4.87
N THR A 147 0.11 -8.03 -5.23
CA THR A 147 -0.57 -8.55 -6.43
C THR A 147 -0.45 -7.59 -7.62
N ASN A 148 -0.51 -8.11 -8.84
CA ASN A 148 -0.56 -7.29 -10.07
C ASN A 148 -1.72 -6.29 -10.06
N LYS A 149 -2.82 -6.60 -9.35
CA LYS A 149 -3.94 -5.68 -9.16
C LYS A 149 -3.51 -4.44 -8.36
N ALA A 150 -2.77 -4.62 -7.27
CA ALA A 150 -2.24 -3.50 -6.49
C ALA A 150 -1.24 -2.67 -7.29
N VAL A 151 -0.35 -3.33 -8.06
CA VAL A 151 0.60 -2.69 -8.97
C VAL A 151 -0.12 -1.80 -9.98
N LYS A 152 -1.14 -2.33 -10.68
CA LYS A 152 -1.93 -1.56 -11.64
C LYS A 152 -2.63 -0.36 -11.00
N MET A 153 -3.25 -0.55 -9.83
CA MET A 153 -3.91 0.53 -9.10
C MET A 153 -2.93 1.62 -8.64
N ALA A 154 -1.68 1.26 -8.34
CA ALA A 154 -0.64 2.22 -8.04
C ALA A 154 -0.20 2.99 -9.29
N SER A 155 -0.05 2.31 -10.44
CA SER A 155 0.36 2.90 -11.73
C SER A 155 -0.64 3.97 -12.15
N GLU A 156 -1.93 3.63 -12.08
CA GLU A 156 -3.02 4.57 -12.36
C GLU A 156 -3.02 5.76 -11.39
N ALA A 157 -2.76 5.53 -10.11
CA ALA A 157 -2.77 6.58 -9.09
C ALA A 157 -1.59 7.56 -9.21
N LEU A 158 -0.41 7.06 -9.58
CA LEU A 158 0.81 7.86 -9.73
C LEU A 158 1.05 8.32 -11.17
N LYS A 159 0.23 7.86 -12.13
CA LYS A 159 0.39 8.08 -13.58
C LYS A 159 1.76 7.60 -14.11
N ILE A 160 2.27 6.50 -13.57
CA ILE A 160 3.53 5.90 -13.98
C ILE A 160 3.27 4.85 -15.06
N SER A 161 4.00 4.98 -16.16
CA SER A 161 3.77 4.22 -17.40
C SER A 161 4.66 2.98 -17.57
N HIS A 162 5.83 2.96 -16.93
CA HIS A 162 6.83 1.88 -17.09
C HIS A 162 7.21 1.24 -15.75
N ASP A 163 7.55 -0.05 -15.80
CA ASP A 163 8.09 -0.78 -14.66
C ASP A 163 9.57 -0.45 -14.48
N ASN A 164 9.93 0.19 -13.37
CA ASN A 164 11.31 0.47 -12.93
C ASN A 164 12.12 1.43 -13.84
N SER A 165 11.45 2.24 -14.66
CA SER A 165 12.06 3.39 -15.33
C SER A 165 11.10 4.58 -15.21
N TYR A 166 11.61 5.74 -14.78
CA TYR A 166 10.79 6.91 -14.50
C TYR A 166 11.24 8.08 -15.36
N THR A 167 10.30 8.81 -15.95
CA THR A 167 10.57 10.09 -16.60
C THR A 167 10.73 11.20 -15.56
N ASP A 168 11.42 12.30 -15.91
CA ASP A 168 11.56 13.43 -14.99
C ASP A 168 10.19 13.99 -14.56
N ASP A 169 9.20 14.03 -15.46
CA ASP A 169 7.82 14.46 -15.17
C ASP A 169 7.11 13.51 -14.20
N GLU A 170 7.32 12.20 -14.32
CA GLU A 170 6.75 11.21 -13.39
C GLU A 170 7.33 11.38 -11.98
N ILE A 171 8.64 11.62 -11.87
CA ILE A 171 9.32 11.87 -10.59
C ILE A 171 8.86 13.21 -9.99
N ASP A 172 8.83 14.27 -10.80
CA ASP A 172 8.46 15.62 -10.37
C ASP A 172 7.00 15.65 -9.90
N GLY A 173 6.10 14.87 -10.50
CA GLY A 173 4.72 14.71 -10.04
C GLY A 173 4.58 14.15 -8.60
N MET A 174 5.65 13.57 -8.04
CA MET A 174 5.70 13.06 -6.66
C MET A 174 6.52 13.95 -5.71
N LEU A 175 7.22 14.97 -6.23
CA LEU A 175 8.08 15.87 -5.47
C LEU A 175 7.40 17.24 -5.24
N PRO A 176 7.80 17.96 -4.18
CA PRO A 176 7.53 19.40 -4.07
C PRO A 176 8.11 20.15 -5.27
N GLU A 177 7.39 21.20 -5.73
CA GLU A 177 7.77 22.02 -6.90
C GLU A 177 9.22 22.50 -6.84
N CYS A 178 9.70 22.97 -5.68
CA CYS A 178 11.07 23.45 -5.51
C CYS A 178 12.19 22.42 -5.74
N LEU A 179 11.85 21.12 -5.83
CA LEU A 179 12.77 20.03 -6.12
C LEU A 179 12.61 19.48 -7.55
N HIS A 180 11.75 20.10 -8.37
CA HIS A 180 11.60 19.74 -9.79
C HIS A 180 12.88 20.05 -10.57
N LYS A 181 13.13 19.31 -11.64
CA LYS A 181 14.36 19.49 -12.46
C LYS A 181 14.28 20.77 -13.32
N GLY A 182 13.06 21.18 -13.68
CA GLY A 182 12.75 22.30 -14.58
C GLY A 182 12.80 23.71 -13.97
N ASP A 183 12.74 23.85 -12.64
CA ASP A 183 12.68 25.17 -11.97
C ASP A 183 14.03 25.89 -11.88
N THR A 184 15.11 25.23 -12.33
CA THR A 184 16.48 25.77 -12.32
C THR A 184 16.75 26.81 -13.43
N HIS A 185 15.74 27.21 -14.21
CA HIS A 185 15.86 28.30 -15.20
C HIS A 185 15.02 29.56 -14.91
N ALA A 186 14.28 29.60 -13.79
CA ALA A 186 13.46 30.77 -13.43
C ALA A 186 14.09 31.70 -12.38
N SER A 187 15.29 31.42 -11.86
CA SER A 187 16.06 32.34 -11.01
C SER A 187 17.11 33.13 -11.82
N LYS A 188 16.63 33.85 -12.84
CA LYS A 188 17.24 35.10 -13.28
C LYS A 188 16.27 36.23 -12.91
N LEU A 189 16.34 36.68 -11.66
CA LEU A 189 15.91 37.99 -11.22
C LEU A 189 17.02 38.56 -10.33
#